data_AF-A0A0D6LPG9-F1
#
_entry.id   AF-A0A0D6LPG9-F1
#
_cell.length_a   1.000
_cell.length_b   1.000
_cell.length_c   1.000
_cell.angle_alpha   90.00
_cell.angle_beta   90.00
_cell.angle_gamma   90.00
#
_symmetry.space_group_name_H-M   'P 1'
#
loop_
_entity.id
_entity.type
_entity.pdbx_description
1 polymer ?
#
loop_
_entity_poly.entity_id
_entity_poly.type
_entity_poly.pdbx_seq_one_letter_code
_entity_poly.pdbx_strand_id
1 'polypeptide(L)'
;MRAEVEKQLNLIAQGMADYHAVRDHALEMFRMKFVYYVKNIAQVDTLFEGYLLDFHSALFLVSSTKVRIGSAASFTSLSDSGKPFSRCGKCRRYMKLVQTKPQRLFCSTCQETYSVPNFKDGVLRPYGEKKCPLDEFELVYWNGSGGKLARSFALCPFCYNNPPFESMKEGDGCSNCPHPACPHSYMANGVCGCLQECGGLSVILRFSLVT
;
A
#
# COMPACT_ATOMS: atom_id res chain seq x y z
N MET A 1 -4.04 -2.61 -16.81
CA MET A 1 -4.95 -2.67 -17.98
C MET A 1 -4.21 -3.16 -19.21
N ARG A 2 -3.12 -2.51 -19.64
CA ARG A 2 -2.31 -2.97 -20.79
C ARG A 2 -1.93 -4.46 -20.73
N ALA A 3 -1.30 -4.89 -19.64
CA ALA A 3 -0.88 -6.29 -19.46
C ALA A 3 -2.03 -7.30 -19.47
N GLU A 4 -3.23 -6.90 -18.99
CA GLU A 4 -4.42 -7.76 -19.03
C GLU A 4 -4.97 -7.89 -20.45
N VAL A 5 -5.05 -6.78 -21.19
CA VAL A 5 -5.46 -6.81 -22.60
C VAL A 5 -4.48 -7.66 -23.43
N GLU A 6 -3.17 -7.52 -23.21
CA GLU A 6 -2.16 -8.35 -23.86
C GLU A 6 -2.33 -9.85 -23.55
N LYS A 7 -2.70 -10.20 -22.32
CA LYS A 7 -3.01 -11.58 -21.94
C LYS A 7 -4.26 -12.12 -22.65
N GLN A 8 -5.33 -11.33 -22.75
CA GLN A 8 -6.56 -11.72 -23.46
C GLN A 8 -6.31 -11.88 -24.96
N LEU A 9 -5.48 -11.03 -25.56
CA LEU A 9 -5.07 -11.15 -26.97
C LEU A 9 -4.30 -12.45 -27.24
N ASN A 10 -3.44 -12.87 -26.31
CA ASN A 10 -2.75 -14.15 -26.41
C ASN A 10 -3.72 -15.34 -26.36
N LEU A 11 -4.79 -15.25 -25.57
CA LEU A 11 -5.82 -16.30 -25.50
C LEU A 11 -6.66 -16.37 -26.78
N ILE A 12 -6.95 -15.23 -27.40
CA ILE A 12 -7.58 -15.19 -28.74
C ILE A 12 -6.66 -15.85 -29.77
N ALA A 13 -5.36 -15.53 -29.76
CA ALA A 13 -4.39 -16.11 -30.69
C ALA A 13 -4.27 -17.63 -30.55
N GLN A 14 -4.55 -18.17 -29.35
CA GLN A 14 -4.56 -19.61 -29.07
C GLN A 14 -5.92 -20.27 -29.32
N GLY A 15 -6.94 -19.52 -29.77
CA GLY A 15 -8.31 -20.01 -29.97
C GLY A 15 -9.07 -20.34 -28.68
N MET A 16 -8.57 -19.88 -27.53
CA MET A 16 -9.14 -20.15 -26.20
C MET A 16 -10.06 -19.04 -25.68
N ALA A 17 -10.21 -17.95 -26.43
CA ALA A 17 -11.11 -16.84 -26.09
C ALA A 17 -11.83 -16.32 -27.33
N ASP A 18 -13.10 -15.94 -27.17
CA ASP A 18 -13.90 -15.33 -28.22
C ASP A 18 -13.52 -13.85 -28.43
N TYR A 19 -13.29 -13.47 -29.68
CA TYR A 19 -12.89 -12.11 -30.04
C TYR A 19 -13.95 -11.08 -29.66
N HIS A 20 -15.23 -11.36 -29.94
CA HIS A 20 -16.31 -10.40 -29.71
C HIS A 20 -16.50 -10.16 -28.21
N ALA A 21 -16.46 -11.22 -27.40
CA ALA A 21 -16.52 -11.12 -25.95
C ALA A 21 -15.35 -10.29 -25.36
N VAL A 22 -14.11 -10.52 -25.81
CA VAL A 22 -12.94 -9.76 -25.34
C VAL A 22 -13.01 -8.30 -25.77
N ARG A 23 -13.45 -8.04 -27.01
CA ARG A 23 -13.67 -6.67 -27.52
C ARG A 23 -14.71 -5.94 -26.67
N ASP A 24 -15.86 -6.55 -26.43
CA ASP A 24 -16.97 -5.90 -25.72
C ASP A 24 -16.61 -5.65 -24.25
N HIS A 25 -15.89 -6.60 -23.63
CA HIS A 25 -15.32 -6.43 -22.31
C HIS A 25 -14.32 -5.25 -22.25
N ALA A 26 -13.41 -5.16 -23.22
CA ALA A 26 -12.44 -4.08 -23.28
C ALA A 26 -13.13 -2.71 -23.46
N LEU A 27 -14.12 -2.63 -24.36
CA LEU A 27 -14.90 -1.42 -24.60
C LEU A 27 -15.65 -0.98 -23.34
N GLU A 28 -16.30 -1.91 -22.62
CA GLU A 28 -17.00 -1.56 -21.38
C GLU A 28 -16.03 -1.10 -20.29
N MET A 29 -14.86 -1.74 -20.17
CA MET A 29 -13.80 -1.29 -19.26
C MET A 29 -13.32 0.14 -19.59
N PHE A 30 -13.16 0.48 -20.87
CA PHE A 30 -12.81 1.85 -21.29
C PHE A 30 -13.97 2.83 -21.05
N ARG A 31 -15.21 2.42 -21.28
CA ARG A 31 -16.40 3.24 -21.04
C ARG A 31 -16.54 3.57 -19.56
N MET A 32 -16.42 2.58 -18.68
CA MET A 32 -16.46 2.78 -17.23
C MET A 32 -15.36 3.73 -16.77
N LYS A 33 -14.13 3.57 -17.28
CA LYS A 33 -13.03 4.49 -17.00
C LYS A 33 -13.31 5.91 -17.49
N PHE A 34 -13.82 6.07 -18.71
CA PHE A 34 -14.16 7.38 -19.26
C PHE A 34 -15.20 8.08 -18.39
N VAL A 35 -16.29 7.40 -18.03
CA VAL A 35 -17.32 7.95 -17.14
C VAL A 35 -16.74 8.33 -15.78
N TYR A 36 -15.84 7.52 -15.23
CA TYR A 36 -15.15 7.83 -14.00
C TYR A 36 -14.26 9.08 -14.13
N TYR A 37 -13.44 9.18 -15.17
CA TYR A 37 -12.58 10.33 -15.40
C TYR A 37 -13.36 11.61 -15.61
N VAL A 38 -14.44 11.59 -16.39
CA VAL A 38 -15.30 12.77 -16.58
C VAL A 38 -15.91 13.24 -15.26
N LYS A 39 -16.38 12.31 -14.42
CA LYS A 39 -16.96 12.66 -13.10
C LYS A 39 -15.94 13.21 -12.11
N ASN A 40 -14.67 12.82 -12.24
CA ASN A 40 -13.61 13.16 -11.29
C ASN A 40 -12.54 14.07 -11.92
N ILE A 41 -12.82 14.70 -13.07
CA ILE A 41 -11.82 15.49 -13.82
C ILE A 41 -11.29 16.66 -12.99
N ALA A 42 -12.12 17.27 -12.14
CA ALA A 42 -11.70 18.31 -11.21
C ALA A 42 -10.62 17.84 -10.20
N GLN A 43 -10.59 16.55 -9.84
CA GLN A 43 -9.55 15.99 -8.97
C GLN A 43 -8.24 15.80 -9.74
N VAL A 44 -8.31 15.51 -11.04
CA VAL A 44 -7.15 15.47 -11.94
C VAL A 44 -6.61 16.88 -12.16
N ASP A 45 -7.47 17.87 -12.40
CA ASP A 45 -7.08 19.28 -12.54
C ASP A 45 -6.39 19.82 -11.27
N THR A 46 -6.88 19.46 -10.08
CA THR A 46 -6.25 19.84 -8.81
C THR A 46 -4.83 19.27 -8.67
N LEU A 47 -4.61 18.03 -9.15
CA LEU A 47 -3.28 17.43 -9.19
C LEU A 47 -2.36 18.14 -10.20
N PHE A 48 -2.87 18.57 -11.35
CA PHE A 48 -2.09 19.34 -12.35
C PHE A 48 -1.81 20.78 -11.90
N GLU A 49 -2.73 21.44 -11.19
CA GLU A 49 -2.53 22.77 -10.61
C GLU A 49 -1.52 22.75 -9.45
N GLY A 50 -1.48 21.67 -8.66
CA GLY A 50 -0.45 21.48 -7.63
C GLY A 50 0.97 21.51 -8.20
N TYR A 51 1.21 20.85 -9.34
CA TYR A 51 2.50 20.91 -10.03
C TYR A 51 2.84 22.31 -10.58
N LEU A 52 1.84 23.13 -10.91
CA LEU A 52 2.05 24.50 -11.40
C LEU A 52 2.31 25.51 -10.27
N LEU A 53 1.80 25.28 -9.06
CA LEU A 53 2.06 26.12 -7.88
C LEU A 53 3.44 25.86 -7.24
N ASP A 54 4.04 24.70 -7.47
CA ASP A 54 5.41 24.38 -7.01
C ASP A 54 6.51 25.11 -7.80
N PHE A 55 6.23 25.57 -9.03
CA PHE A 55 7.22 26.33 -9.82
C PHE A 55 7.29 27.82 -9.48
N HIS A 56 6.28 28.39 -8.81
CA HIS A 56 6.27 29.83 -8.50
C HIS A 56 6.74 30.16 -7.07
N SER A 57 6.84 29.17 -6.18
CA SER A 57 7.31 29.35 -4.81
C SER A 57 8.83 29.15 -4.65
N ALA A 58 9.50 28.53 -5.62
CA ALA A 58 10.95 28.27 -5.57
C ALA A 58 11.84 29.51 -5.83
N LEU A 59 11.30 30.64 -6.31
CA LEU A 59 12.10 31.84 -6.61
C LEU A 59 12.26 32.81 -5.42
N PHE A 60 11.52 32.65 -4.31
CA PHE A 60 11.44 33.69 -3.28
C PHE A 60 12.24 33.44 -1.98
N LEU A 61 12.92 32.30 -1.81
CA LEU A 61 13.60 31.98 -0.53
C LEU A 61 15.08 31.67 -0.65
N VAL A 62 15.83 32.42 -1.47
CA VAL A 62 17.28 32.55 -1.30
C VAL A 62 17.59 33.94 -0.75
N SER A 63 17.34 34.17 0.54
CA SER A 63 18.12 35.15 1.30
C SER A 63 18.02 34.95 2.81
N SER A 64 19.19 34.66 3.39
CA SER A 64 19.64 35.08 4.71
C SER A 64 19.18 34.32 5.97
N THR A 65 20.08 33.42 6.41
CA THR A 65 20.61 33.27 7.79
C THR A 65 19.65 33.21 8.99
N LYS A 66 19.72 32.14 9.80
CA LYS A 66 20.50 32.12 11.07
C LYS A 66 20.38 30.75 11.76
N VAL A 67 21.54 30.12 11.94
CA VAL A 67 21.78 28.99 12.84
C VAL A 67 21.36 29.35 14.28
N ARG A 68 20.59 28.48 14.93
CA ARG A 68 20.56 28.34 16.40
C ARG A 68 20.57 26.87 16.77
N ILE A 69 21.60 26.52 17.54
CA ILE A 69 21.87 25.24 18.19
C ILE A 69 20.99 25.12 19.44
N GLY A 70 20.49 23.92 19.73
CA GLY A 70 20.26 23.48 21.11
C GLY A 70 18.95 22.76 21.39
N SER A 71 18.93 21.43 21.27
CA SER A 71 18.77 20.57 22.45
C SER A 71 19.30 19.18 22.15
N ALA A 72 20.16 18.69 23.05
CA ALA A 72 20.82 17.40 22.98
C ALA A 72 19.79 16.29 23.19
N ALA A 73 19.20 15.80 22.11
CA ALA A 73 18.76 14.41 22.08
C ALA A 73 20.00 13.58 21.76
N SER A 74 20.40 12.72 22.69
CA SER A 74 21.43 11.71 22.46
C SER A 74 21.07 10.94 21.19
N PHE A 75 21.76 11.24 20.08
CA PHE A 75 21.77 10.43 18.88
C PHE A 75 22.47 9.12 19.25
N THR A 76 21.73 8.21 19.89
CA THR A 76 22.07 6.80 19.80
C THR A 76 21.96 6.46 18.34
N SER A 77 23.09 6.13 17.71
CA SER A 77 23.05 5.79 16.30
C SER A 77 22.12 4.57 16.16
N LEU A 78 20.98 4.76 15.49
CA LEU A 78 20.05 3.67 15.13
C LEU A 78 20.73 2.59 14.28
N SER A 79 22.01 2.78 13.95
CA SER A 79 22.80 1.94 13.08
C SER A 79 23.13 0.56 13.66
N ASP A 80 23.13 0.29 14.98
CA ASP A 80 23.81 -0.94 15.46
C ASP A 80 23.08 -1.95 16.37
N SER A 81 21.93 -1.66 17.01
CA SER A 81 21.37 -2.62 18.02
C SER A 81 19.92 -3.08 17.81
N GLY A 82 19.45 -3.19 16.57
CA GLY A 82 18.10 -3.70 16.28
C GLY A 82 18.14 -5.10 15.66
N LYS A 83 17.41 -6.05 16.25
CA LYS A 83 17.14 -7.35 15.61
C LYS A 83 16.55 -7.12 14.21
N PRO A 84 17.06 -7.78 13.15
CA PRO A 84 16.46 -7.68 11.82
C PRO A 84 14.98 -8.06 11.85
N PHE A 85 14.13 -7.26 11.20
CA PHE A 85 12.67 -7.41 11.29
C PHE A 85 12.03 -7.85 9.97
N SER A 86 12.17 -7.06 8.91
CA SER A 86 11.69 -7.39 7.55
C SER A 86 12.61 -6.75 6.51
N ARG A 87 12.66 -7.29 5.28
CA ARG A 87 13.51 -6.75 4.21
C ARG A 87 12.87 -5.57 3.49
N CYS A 88 13.70 -4.57 3.20
CA CYS A 88 13.36 -3.43 2.35
C CYS A 88 13.27 -3.88 0.90
N GLY A 89 12.24 -3.47 0.16
CA GLY A 89 12.10 -3.79 -1.26
C GLY A 89 13.09 -3.03 -2.15
N LYS A 90 13.54 -1.84 -1.73
CA LYS A 90 14.49 -1.01 -2.50
C LYS A 90 15.91 -1.57 -2.52
N CYS A 91 16.46 -1.95 -1.37
CA CYS A 91 17.85 -2.40 -1.23
C CYS A 91 18.02 -3.86 -0.80
N ARG A 92 16.90 -4.56 -0.55
CA ARG A 92 16.85 -5.98 -0.12
C ARG A 92 17.55 -6.30 1.21
N ARG A 93 18.03 -5.28 1.94
CA ARG A 93 18.60 -5.42 3.29
C ARG A 93 17.51 -5.41 4.35
N TYR A 94 17.82 -6.00 5.51
CA TYR A 94 16.92 -6.00 6.65
C TYR A 94 16.74 -4.60 7.23
N MET A 95 15.48 -4.22 7.38
CA MET A 95 15.03 -3.07 8.15
C MET A 95 14.90 -3.46 9.62
N LYS A 96 14.99 -2.45 10.49
CA LYS A 96 14.90 -2.59 11.95
C LYS A 96 13.58 -1.99 12.43
N LEU A 97 12.94 -2.64 13.40
CA LEU A 97 11.78 -2.08 14.10
C LEU A 97 12.27 -1.19 15.24
N VAL A 98 11.93 0.10 15.17
CA VAL A 98 12.17 1.04 16.27
C VAL A 98 10.95 0.98 17.20
N GLN A 99 11.14 0.44 18.39
CA GLN A 99 10.07 0.25 19.38
C GLN A 99 9.70 1.54 20.12
N THR A 100 10.56 2.56 20.09
CA THR A 100 10.29 3.88 20.67
C THR A 100 9.08 4.51 19.98
N LYS A 101 8.05 4.89 20.74
CA LYS A 101 6.81 5.47 20.21
C LYS A 101 7.08 6.81 19.50
N PRO A 102 6.46 7.09 18.33
CA PRO A 102 5.68 6.15 17.52
C PRO A 102 6.58 5.05 16.92
N GLN A 103 6.09 3.81 16.96
CA GLN A 103 6.78 2.67 16.34
C GLN A 103 6.86 2.88 14.83
N ARG A 104 8.00 2.48 14.26
CA ARG A 104 8.32 2.65 12.84
C ARG A 104 9.39 1.66 12.39
N LEU A 105 9.39 1.36 11.10
CA LEU A 105 10.46 0.58 10.46
C LEU A 105 11.49 1.53 9.88
N PHE A 106 12.78 1.24 10.10
CA PHE A 106 13.89 2.03 9.57
C PHE A 106 14.83 1.17 8.73
N CYS A 107 15.12 1.63 7.52
CA CYS A 107 16.11 1.01 6.64
C CYS A 107 17.43 1.76 6.75
N SER A 108 18.47 1.14 7.32
CA SER A 108 19.79 1.78 7.47
C SER A 108 20.52 2.01 6.15
N THR A 109 20.21 1.22 5.11
CA THR A 109 20.86 1.33 3.80
C THR A 109 20.25 2.42 2.94
N CYS A 110 18.92 2.55 2.93
CA CYS A 110 18.22 3.61 2.21
C CYS A 110 18.08 4.90 3.04
N GLN A 111 18.35 4.84 4.35
CA GLN A 111 18.09 5.91 5.31
C GLN A 111 16.62 6.39 5.32
N GLU A 112 15.69 5.48 4.98
CA GLU A 112 14.26 5.76 4.93
C GLU A 112 13.53 5.20 6.15
N THR A 113 12.46 5.88 6.54
CA THR A 113 11.61 5.51 7.67
C THR A 113 10.18 5.29 7.18
N TYR A 114 9.57 4.18 7.61
CA TYR A 114 8.20 3.82 7.29
C TYR A 114 7.37 3.75 8.57
N SER A 115 6.28 4.52 8.61
CA SER A 115 5.32 4.45 9.72
C SER A 115 4.60 3.12 9.69
N VAL A 116 4.27 2.62 10.88
CA VAL A 116 3.45 1.40 11.06
C VAL A 116 2.26 1.73 11.97
N PRO A 117 1.21 0.89 12.01
CA PRO A 117 0.07 1.14 12.87
C PRO A 117 0.47 1.29 14.35
N ASN A 118 0.18 2.46 14.92
CA ASN A 118 0.54 2.84 16.29
C ASN A 118 -0.66 2.80 17.26
N PHE A 119 -1.72 2.06 16.91
CA PHE A 119 -2.90 1.92 17.76
C PHE A 119 -2.54 1.26 19.09
N LYS A 120 -3.30 1.57 20.16
CA LYS A 120 -3.02 1.11 21.53
C LYS A 120 -2.79 -0.40 21.57
N ASP A 121 -1.68 -0.81 22.18
CA ASP A 121 -1.27 -2.19 22.48
C ASP A 121 -1.21 -3.19 21.31
N GLY A 122 -1.09 -2.69 20.07
CA GLY A 122 -0.87 -3.53 18.90
C GLY A 122 0.55 -4.10 18.83
N VAL A 123 0.69 -5.32 18.32
CA VAL A 123 2.00 -6.00 18.13
C VAL A 123 2.26 -6.22 16.64
N LEU A 124 3.35 -5.62 16.15
CA LEU A 124 3.86 -5.87 14.82
C LEU A 124 4.73 -7.13 14.81
N ARG A 125 4.50 -8.01 13.82
CA ARG A 125 5.27 -9.24 13.62
C ARG A 125 5.74 -9.34 12.15
N PRO A 126 6.90 -9.96 11.88
CA PRO A 126 7.27 -10.34 10.51
C PRO A 126 6.22 -11.30 9.94
N TYR A 127 5.87 -11.17 8.66
CA TYR A 127 4.86 -12.01 8.00
C TYR A 127 5.49 -13.08 7.10
N GLY A 128 6.45 -13.81 7.66
CA GLY A 128 7.26 -14.77 6.90
C GLY A 128 8.07 -14.10 5.78
N GLU A 129 8.35 -14.83 4.71
CA GLU A 129 9.13 -14.36 3.54
C GLU A 129 8.22 -13.87 2.39
N LYS A 130 6.98 -13.49 2.71
CA LYS A 130 6.02 -13.01 1.71
C LYS A 130 6.35 -11.58 1.29
N LYS A 131 6.38 -11.35 -0.02
CA LYS A 131 6.74 -10.06 -0.61
C LYS A 131 5.58 -9.44 -1.35
N CYS A 132 5.53 -8.12 -1.35
CA CYS A 132 4.63 -7.36 -2.20
C CYS A 132 5.07 -7.49 -3.67
N PRO A 133 4.16 -7.80 -4.61
CA PRO A 133 4.51 -7.94 -6.03
C PRO A 133 4.78 -6.60 -6.73
N LEU A 134 4.47 -5.47 -6.09
CA LEU A 134 4.66 -4.13 -6.66
C LEU A 134 6.07 -3.58 -6.43
N ASP A 135 6.62 -3.85 -5.25
CA ASP A 135 7.79 -3.13 -4.74
C ASP A 135 8.82 -4.07 -4.06
N GLU A 136 8.57 -5.38 -4.05
CA GLU A 136 9.38 -6.42 -3.40
C GLU A 136 9.59 -6.28 -1.89
N PHE A 137 8.89 -5.37 -1.20
CA PHE A 137 8.99 -5.26 0.26
C PHE A 137 8.45 -6.52 0.93
N GLU A 138 9.17 -7.00 1.95
CA GLU A 138 8.62 -8.04 2.81
C GLU A 138 7.48 -7.50 3.66
N LEU A 139 6.39 -8.25 3.65
CA LEU A 139 5.17 -7.89 4.35
C LEU A 139 5.36 -8.05 5.86
N VAL A 140 4.64 -7.22 6.61
CA VAL A 140 4.54 -7.32 8.07
C VAL A 140 3.09 -7.52 8.47
N TYR A 141 2.87 -8.16 9.61
CA TYR A 141 1.55 -8.48 10.12
C TYR A 141 1.31 -7.72 11.41
N TRP A 142 0.26 -6.92 11.42
CA TRP A 142 -0.14 -6.17 12.60
C TRP A 142 -1.29 -6.89 13.31
N ASN A 143 -1.17 -7.05 14.62
CA ASN A 143 -2.22 -7.57 15.48
C ASN A 143 -2.66 -6.45 16.42
N GLY A 144 -3.91 -6.04 16.37
CA GLY A 144 -4.47 -5.11 17.34
C GLY A 144 -4.63 -5.72 18.73
N SER A 145 -4.79 -4.85 19.72
CA SER A 145 -5.28 -5.24 21.04
C SER A 145 -6.81 -5.29 21.01
N GLY A 146 -7.41 -6.25 21.73
CA GLY A 146 -8.88 -6.44 21.72
C GLY A 146 -9.37 -7.88 21.62
N GLY A 147 -8.49 -8.87 21.79
CA GLY A 147 -8.90 -10.29 21.81
C GLY A 147 -9.54 -10.73 20.50
N LYS A 148 -10.71 -11.37 20.55
CA LYS A 148 -11.39 -11.95 19.37
C LYS A 148 -11.89 -10.91 18.35
N LEU A 149 -12.01 -9.64 18.72
CA LEU A 149 -12.47 -8.55 17.85
C LEU A 149 -11.32 -7.64 17.40
N ALA A 150 -10.08 -7.98 17.74
CA ALA A 150 -8.93 -7.18 17.38
C ALA A 150 -8.73 -7.17 15.87
N ARG A 151 -8.66 -5.96 15.29
CA ARG A 151 -8.30 -5.78 13.89
C ARG A 151 -6.88 -6.31 13.68
N SER A 152 -6.70 -7.24 12.76
CA SER A 152 -5.41 -7.80 12.38
C SER A 152 -5.31 -7.89 10.88
N PHE A 153 -4.17 -7.51 10.31
CA PHE A 153 -3.98 -7.48 8.86
C PHE A 153 -2.51 -7.50 8.47
N ALA A 154 -2.25 -8.03 7.28
CA ALA A 154 -0.96 -7.90 6.61
C ALA A 154 -0.88 -6.52 5.93
N LEU A 155 0.30 -5.91 5.94
CA LEU A 155 0.57 -4.65 5.24
C LEU A 155 1.96 -4.65 4.61
N CYS A 156 2.09 -3.98 3.47
CA CYS A 156 3.36 -3.63 2.86
C CYS A 156 3.84 -2.31 3.48
N PRO A 157 5.09 -2.22 4.02
CA PRO A 157 5.61 -0.97 4.58
C PRO A 157 5.56 0.21 3.60
N PHE A 158 5.83 -0.03 2.31
CA PHE A 158 5.80 1.04 1.32
C PHE A 158 4.37 1.46 0.99
N CYS A 159 3.49 0.52 0.60
CA CYS A 159 2.10 0.83 0.25
C CYS A 159 1.29 1.44 1.40
N TYR A 160 1.59 1.09 2.66
CA TYR A 160 0.92 1.66 3.83
C TYR A 160 1.20 3.17 4.00
N ASN A 161 2.42 3.60 3.64
CA ASN A 161 2.86 5.00 3.73
C ASN A 161 2.72 5.76 2.41
N ASN A 162 2.73 5.04 1.29
CA ASN A 162 2.65 5.58 -0.06
C ASN A 162 1.68 4.70 -0.86
N PRO A 163 0.37 4.82 -0.63
CA PRO A 163 -0.62 4.00 -1.30
C PRO A 163 -0.51 4.17 -2.82
N PRO A 164 -0.24 3.12 -3.59
CA PRO A 164 -0.04 3.23 -5.04
C PRO A 164 -1.35 3.37 -5.82
N PHE A 165 -2.49 3.29 -5.14
CA PHE A 165 -3.82 3.34 -5.73
C PHE A 165 -4.70 4.33 -4.97
N GLU A 166 -5.48 5.11 -5.69
CA GLU A 166 -6.39 6.13 -5.15
C GLU A 166 -7.50 5.54 -4.25
N SER A 167 -7.87 4.28 -4.48
CA SER A 167 -8.81 3.55 -3.62
C SER A 167 -8.22 3.13 -2.27
N MET A 168 -6.90 3.24 -2.10
CA MET A 168 -6.18 2.86 -0.89
C MET A 168 -5.74 4.12 -0.16
N LYS A 169 -6.16 4.26 1.10
CA LYS A 169 -5.79 5.40 1.94
C LYS A 169 -4.50 5.12 2.69
N GLU A 170 -3.81 6.17 3.11
CA GLU A 170 -2.71 6.03 4.08
C GLU A 170 -3.22 5.30 5.33
N GLY A 171 -2.45 4.31 5.78
CA GLY A 171 -2.88 3.46 6.88
C GLY A 171 -3.62 2.19 6.49
N ASP A 172 -3.93 1.98 5.21
CA ASP A 172 -4.58 0.76 4.75
C ASP A 172 -3.64 -0.45 4.68
N GLY A 173 -4.19 -1.61 5.03
CA GLY A 173 -3.52 -2.90 4.89
C GLY A 173 -3.58 -3.45 3.47
N CYS A 174 -2.81 -4.51 3.21
CA CYS A 174 -2.86 -5.24 1.94
C CYS A 174 -4.28 -5.77 1.63
N SER A 175 -5.12 -5.97 2.64
CA SER A 175 -6.52 -6.37 2.47
C SER A 175 -7.36 -5.38 1.67
N ASN A 176 -6.94 -4.12 1.53
CA ASN A 176 -7.61 -3.11 0.69
C ASN A 176 -6.86 -2.86 -0.63
N CYS A 177 -5.78 -3.61 -0.90
CA CYS A 177 -5.01 -3.47 -2.12
C CYS A 177 -5.84 -3.98 -3.32
N PRO A 178 -6.05 -3.19 -4.38
CA PRO A 178 -6.70 -3.61 -5.63
C PRO A 178 -5.77 -4.37 -6.58
N HIS A 179 -4.51 -4.62 -6.22
CA HIS A 179 -3.57 -5.22 -7.14
C HIS A 179 -3.90 -6.72 -7.36
N PRO A 180 -4.21 -7.14 -8.61
CA PRO A 180 -4.69 -8.51 -8.87
C PRO A 180 -3.63 -9.58 -8.62
N ALA A 181 -2.34 -9.25 -8.72
CA ALA A 181 -1.27 -10.20 -8.42
C ALA A 181 -0.88 -10.23 -6.93
N CYS A 182 -1.46 -9.37 -6.08
CA CYS A 182 -1.17 -9.38 -4.65
C CYS A 182 -1.95 -10.53 -3.99
N PRO A 183 -1.29 -11.54 -3.40
CA PRO A 183 -1.97 -12.64 -2.71
C PRO A 183 -2.75 -12.18 -1.49
N HIS A 184 -2.48 -10.96 -1.02
CA HIS A 184 -3.11 -10.36 0.14
C HIS A 184 -4.15 -9.30 -0.20
N SER A 185 -4.39 -9.04 -1.49
CA SER A 185 -5.39 -8.08 -1.99
C SER A 185 -6.79 -8.40 -1.51
N TYR A 186 -7.69 -7.42 -1.56
CA TYR A 186 -9.11 -7.70 -1.38
C TYR A 186 -9.64 -8.64 -2.47
N MET A 187 -9.02 -8.69 -3.65
CA MET A 187 -9.44 -9.60 -4.72
C MET A 187 -9.07 -11.06 -4.43
N ALA A 188 -7.90 -11.29 -3.80
CA ALA A 188 -7.41 -12.62 -3.45
C ALA A 188 -7.97 -13.13 -2.11
N ASN A 189 -8.14 -12.24 -1.12
CA ASN A 189 -8.68 -12.56 0.20
C ASN A 189 -10.17 -12.28 0.34
N GLY A 190 -10.78 -11.62 -0.65
CA GLY A 190 -12.19 -11.31 -0.67
C GLY A 190 -13.00 -12.58 -0.73
N VAL A 191 -13.63 -12.92 0.39
CA VAL A 191 -14.79 -13.82 0.36
C VAL A 191 -15.88 -13.02 -0.36
N CYS A 192 -16.40 -13.59 -1.44
CA CYS A 192 -17.44 -13.02 -2.29
C CYS A 192 -18.47 -12.20 -1.47
N GLY A 193 -18.73 -10.96 -1.88
CA GLY A 193 -19.80 -10.16 -1.29
C GLY A 193 -21.15 -10.87 -1.45
N CYS A 194 -21.96 -10.88 -0.39
CA CYS A 194 -23.33 -11.40 -0.45
C CYS A 194 -24.07 -10.84 -1.68
N LEU A 195 -24.73 -11.72 -2.43
CA LEU A 195 -25.53 -11.40 -3.60
C LEU A 195 -26.91 -10.80 -3.23
N GLN A 196 -27.05 -10.18 -2.06
CA GLN A 196 -28.28 -9.53 -1.63
C GLN A 196 -27.95 -8.18 -1.01
N GLU A 197 -28.70 -7.17 -1.45
CA GLU A 197 -28.68 -5.80 -0.94
C GLU A 197 -28.89 -5.80 0.57
N CYS A 198 -27.80 -5.87 1.32
CA CYS A 198 -27.79 -5.66 2.76
C CYS A 198 -26.69 -4.65 3.04
N GLY A 199 -27.12 -3.41 3.29
CA GLY A 199 -26.28 -2.25 3.64
C GLY A 199 -25.61 -2.38 5.00
N GLY A 200 -24.81 -3.43 5.19
CA GLY A 200 -24.01 -3.65 6.40
C GLY A 200 -22.92 -4.67 6.13
N LEU A 201 -21.65 -4.21 6.13
CA LEU A 201 -20.50 -5.12 6.07
C LEU A 201 -20.48 -6.01 7.31
N SER A 202 -20.83 -7.29 7.15
CA SER A 202 -20.38 -8.36 8.06
C SER A 202 -19.30 -9.16 7.37
N VAL A 203 -18.06 -8.96 7.82
CA VAL A 203 -16.90 -9.71 7.37
C VAL A 203 -16.90 -11.05 8.09
N ILE A 204 -17.19 -12.15 7.38
CA ILE A 204 -16.96 -13.50 7.90
C ILE A 204 -15.45 -13.72 7.89
N LEU A 205 -14.85 -13.74 9.08
CA LEU A 205 -13.47 -14.16 9.30
C LEU A 205 -13.34 -15.63 8.84
N ARG A 206 -12.59 -15.88 7.77
CA ARG A 206 -12.02 -17.22 7.54
C ARG A 206 -11.02 -17.48 8.67
N PHE A 207 -11.50 -18.13 9.73
CA PHE A 207 -10.64 -18.92 10.59
C PHE A 207 -9.95 -19.94 9.68
N SER A 208 -8.66 -19.71 9.40
CA SER A 208 -7.79 -20.76 8.91
C SER A 208 -7.62 -21.74 10.07
N LEU A 209 -8.49 -22.75 10.13
CA LEU A 209 -8.17 -23.97 10.85
C LEU A 209 -7.01 -24.61 10.10
N VAL A 210 -5.84 -24.48 10.71
CA VAL A 210 -4.71 -25.36 10.46
C VAL A 210 -5.15 -26.76 10.88
N THR A 211 -5.24 -27.66 9.91
CA THR A 211 -5.06 -29.10 10.08
C THR A 211 -4.12 -29.57 8.98
#